data_AF-A0A0G0S6N7-F1
#
_entry.id   AF-A0A0G0S6N7-F1
#
_cell.length_a   1.000
_cell.length_b   1.000
_cell.length_c   1.000
_cell.angle_alpha   90.00
_cell.angle_beta   90.00
_cell.angle_gamma   90.00
#
_symmetry.space_group_name_H-M   'P 1'
#
loop_
_entity.id
_entity.type
_entity.pdbx_description
1 polymer ?
#
loop_
_entity_poly.entity_id
_entity_poly.type
_entity_poly.pdbx_seq_one_letter_code
_entity_poly.pdbx_strand_id
1 'polypeptide(L)'
;MKRNIFESKSGFTFVEIMVIVIIIALLATAILVSIDQGRKNARINAAKTSLKAVLPAIIACKDSGGIVSSPPVADANVCATAVGLVGAKWPELKYGYAYGSGTYDSVACDFIVDTGSDETKSGNTFLTCSCAKQICE
;
A
#
# COMPACT_ATOMS: atom_id res chain seq x y z
N MET A 1 -13.06 -58.89 33.72
CA MET A 1 -12.14 -58.89 32.56
C MET A 1 -11.48 -57.52 32.48
N LYS A 2 -10.21 -57.39 32.91
CA LYS A 2 -9.53 -56.10 33.12
C LYS A 2 -8.55 -55.89 31.96
N ARG A 3 -8.82 -54.95 31.04
CA ARG A 3 -7.87 -54.55 30.00
C ARG A 3 -6.92 -53.53 30.59
N ASN A 4 -5.64 -53.89 30.71
CA ASN A 4 -4.57 -52.99 31.12
C ASN A 4 -4.27 -52.03 29.96
N ILE A 5 -4.44 -50.72 30.17
CA ILE A 5 -4.34 -49.67 29.13
C ILE A 5 -2.91 -49.11 28.97
N PHE A 6 -1.92 -49.61 29.70
CA PHE A 6 -0.53 -49.14 29.53
C PHE A 6 0.25 -50.04 28.58
N GLU A 7 -0.11 -49.92 27.30
CA GLU A 7 0.80 -50.27 26.21
C GLU A 7 1.96 -49.27 26.23
N SER A 8 3.20 -49.76 26.24
CA SER A 8 4.43 -48.96 26.29
C SER A 8 4.58 -48.15 24.99
N LYS A 9 3.89 -47.01 24.90
CA LYS A 9 4.14 -46.01 23.86
C LYS A 9 5.52 -45.43 24.13
N SER A 10 6.47 -45.71 23.24
CA SER A 10 7.80 -45.11 23.23
C SER A 10 7.69 -43.59 23.32
N GLY A 11 8.27 -43.01 24.36
CA GLY A 11 8.35 -41.56 24.55
C GLY A 11 9.33 -40.92 23.55
N PHE A 12 9.00 -39.70 23.14
CA PHE A 12 9.84 -38.86 22.29
C PHE A 12 11.16 -38.54 23.00
N THR A 13 12.30 -38.58 22.30
CA THR A 13 13.60 -38.34 22.95
C THR A 13 13.83 -36.83 23.18
N PHE A 14 14.59 -36.48 24.22
CA PHE A 14 14.88 -35.07 24.54
C PHE A 14 15.62 -34.36 23.40
N VAL A 15 16.52 -35.07 22.73
CA VAL A 15 17.27 -34.59 21.56
C VAL A 15 16.32 -34.22 20.41
N GLU A 16 15.26 -34.99 20.23
CA GLU A 16 14.27 -34.81 19.16
C GLU A 16 13.45 -33.54 19.39
N ILE A 17 13.07 -33.25 20.64
CA ILE A 17 12.43 -31.98 20.98
C ILE A 17 13.42 -30.81 20.82
N MET A 18 14.67 -30.96 21.25
CA MET A 18 15.67 -29.88 21.16
C MET A 18 15.97 -29.48 19.71
N VAL A 19 16.17 -30.44 18.82
CA VAL A 19 16.43 -30.15 17.40
C VAL A 19 15.21 -29.49 16.75
N ILE A 20 14.00 -29.94 17.09
CA ILE A 20 12.76 -29.37 16.53
C ILE A 20 12.59 -27.90 16.93
N VAL A 21 12.77 -27.56 18.21
CA VAL A 21 12.62 -26.16 18.63
C VAL A 21 13.69 -25.25 18.01
N ILE A 22 14.90 -25.76 17.77
CA ILE A 22 15.97 -25.02 17.07
C ILE A 22 15.56 -24.76 15.61
N ILE A 23 15.08 -25.77 14.90
CA ILE A 23 14.66 -25.62 13.50
C ILE A 23 13.44 -24.69 13.40
N ILE A 24 12.45 -24.82 14.28
CA ILE A 24 11.28 -23.92 14.31
C ILE A 24 11.70 -22.48 14.57
N ALA A 25 12.62 -22.25 15.51
CA ALA A 25 13.11 -20.91 15.81
C ALA A 25 13.78 -20.26 14.59
N LEU A 26 14.60 -21.01 13.87
CA LEU A 26 15.24 -20.54 12.64
C LEU A 26 14.20 -20.17 11.57
N LEU A 27 13.26 -21.06 11.28
CA LEU A 27 12.23 -20.81 10.25
C LEU A 27 11.32 -19.63 10.62
N ALA A 28 10.98 -19.47 11.90
CA ALA A 28 10.14 -18.37 12.37
C ALA A 28 10.76 -17.00 12.09
N THR A 29 12.08 -16.84 12.23
CA THR A 29 12.76 -15.55 11.99
C THR A 29 12.66 -15.11 10.52
N ALA A 30 12.85 -16.02 9.57
CA ALA A 30 12.76 -15.70 8.14
C ALA A 30 11.35 -15.25 7.74
N ILE A 31 10.32 -15.88 8.32
CA ILE A 31 8.91 -15.52 8.09
C ILE A 31 8.62 -14.11 8.61
N LEU A 32 9.13 -13.74 9.79
CA LEU A 32 8.89 -12.42 10.38
C LEU A 32 9.37 -11.27 9.47
N VAL A 33 10.56 -11.40 8.88
CA VAL A 33 11.09 -10.38 7.95
C VAL A 33 10.21 -10.27 6.69
N SER A 34 9.73 -11.41 6.17
CA SER A 34 8.86 -11.42 4.98
C SER A 34 7.50 -10.76 5.22
N ILE A 35 6.93 -10.88 6.43
CA ILE A 35 5.63 -10.30 6.77
C ILE A 35 5.72 -8.77 6.84
N ASP A 36 6.81 -8.23 7.39
CA ASP A 36 6.99 -6.78 7.48
C ASP A 36 7.07 -6.14 6.09
N GLN A 37 7.87 -6.72 5.18
CA GLN A 37 7.94 -6.27 3.79
C GLN A 37 6.60 -6.44 3.06
N GLY A 38 5.90 -7.55 3.31
CA GLY A 38 4.56 -7.79 2.74
C GLY A 38 3.54 -6.73 3.14
N ARG A 39 3.53 -6.31 4.41
CA ARG A 39 2.65 -5.24 4.91
C ARG A 39 2.97 -3.89 4.27
N LYS A 40 4.25 -3.54 4.16
CA LYS A 40 4.71 -2.30 3.50
C LYS A 40 4.26 -2.26 2.05
N ASN A 41 4.53 -3.33 1.29
CA ASN A 41 4.10 -3.44 -0.10
C ASN A 41 2.57 -3.37 -0.25
N ALA A 42 1.81 -3.97 0.67
CA ALA A 42 0.36 -3.90 0.67
C ALA A 42 -0.16 -2.46 0.88
N ARG A 43 0.46 -1.68 1.77
CA ARG A 43 0.10 -0.27 2.01
C ARG A 43 0.36 0.59 0.77
N ILE A 44 1.54 0.45 0.16
CA ILE A 44 1.88 1.16 -1.09
C ILE A 44 0.91 0.78 -2.21
N ASN A 45 0.60 -0.51 -2.36
CA ASN A 45 -0.35 -0.97 -3.38
C ASN A 45 -1.79 -0.50 -3.13
N ALA A 46 -2.21 -0.38 -1.86
CA ALA A 46 -3.51 0.18 -1.51
C ALA A 46 -3.60 1.67 -1.89
N ALA A 47 -2.54 2.43 -1.63
CA ALA A 47 -2.43 3.83 -2.06
C ALA A 47 -2.44 3.94 -3.59
N LYS A 48 -1.62 3.14 -4.29
CA LYS A 48 -1.60 3.06 -5.77
C LYS A 48 -2.98 2.76 -6.35
N THR A 49 -3.71 1.81 -5.76
CA THR A 49 -5.07 1.46 -6.20
C THR A 49 -6.04 2.63 -6.04
N SER A 50 -5.98 3.31 -4.89
CA SER A 50 -6.82 4.48 -4.62
C SER A 50 -6.53 5.62 -5.58
N LEU A 51 -5.25 5.89 -5.87
CA LEU A 51 -4.84 6.93 -6.80
C LEU A 51 -5.17 6.60 -8.26
N LYS A 52 -5.03 5.34 -8.67
CA LYS A 52 -5.45 4.91 -10.01
C LYS A 52 -6.95 5.12 -10.25
N ALA A 53 -7.77 5.02 -9.20
CA ALA A 53 -9.21 5.26 -9.30
C ALA A 53 -9.57 6.72 -9.62
N VAL A 54 -8.69 7.70 -9.29
CA VAL A 54 -8.96 9.12 -9.55
C VAL A 54 -8.43 9.60 -10.92
N LEU A 55 -7.49 8.88 -11.54
CA LEU A 55 -6.95 9.18 -12.88
C LEU A 55 -8.04 9.40 -13.96
N PRO A 56 -9.07 8.55 -14.12
CA PRO A 56 -10.11 8.78 -15.12
C PRO A 56 -10.91 10.06 -14.87
N ALA A 57 -11.11 10.45 -13.60
CA ALA A 57 -11.79 11.69 -13.28
C ALA A 57 -10.94 12.92 -13.63
N ILE A 58 -9.62 12.85 -13.46
CA ILE A 58 -8.68 13.90 -13.87
C ILE A 58 -8.69 14.06 -15.40
N ILE A 59 -8.70 12.95 -16.14
CA ILE A 59 -8.76 12.97 -17.61
C ILE A 59 -10.09 13.58 -18.07
N ALA A 60 -11.22 13.13 -17.53
CA ALA A 60 -12.53 13.69 -17.83
C ALA A 60 -12.61 15.20 -17.52
N CYS A 61 -11.93 15.65 -16.46
CA CYS A 61 -11.81 17.06 -16.11
C CYS A 61 -11.18 17.88 -17.24
N LYS A 62 -10.04 17.39 -17.74
CA LYS A 62 -9.25 18.05 -18.76
C LYS A 62 -9.93 18.01 -20.12
N ASP A 63 -10.55 16.89 -20.47
CA ASP A 63 -11.33 16.73 -21.70
C ASP A 63 -12.53 17.69 -21.73
N SER A 64 -13.11 17.99 -20.57
CA SER A 64 -14.20 18.97 -20.43
C SER A 64 -13.72 20.43 -20.42
N GLY A 65 -12.43 20.68 -20.60
CA GLY A 65 -11.82 22.02 -20.52
C GLY A 65 -11.74 22.59 -19.10
N GLY A 66 -11.94 21.75 -18.08
CA GLY A 66 -11.86 22.13 -16.67
C GLY A 66 -10.42 22.23 -16.16
N ILE A 67 -10.25 23.01 -15.08
CA ILE A 67 -8.97 23.11 -14.37
C ILE A 67 -8.99 22.11 -13.21
N VAL A 68 -7.97 21.27 -13.13
CA VAL A 68 -7.78 20.34 -12.00
C VAL A 68 -7.31 21.13 -10.78
N SER A 69 -7.94 20.90 -9.63
CA SER A 69 -7.63 21.60 -8.39
C SER A 69 -6.24 21.17 -7.88
N SER A 70 -5.35 22.15 -7.68
CA SER A 70 -3.99 21.96 -7.15
C SER A 70 -3.83 22.71 -5.82
N PRO A 71 -3.16 22.16 -4.79
CA PRO A 71 -2.67 20.77 -4.67
C PRO A 71 -3.81 19.78 -4.35
N PRO A 72 -3.62 18.47 -4.61
CA PRO A 72 -4.59 17.45 -4.21
C PRO A 72 -4.70 17.42 -2.69
N VAL A 73 -5.87 17.75 -2.17
CA VAL A 73 -6.23 17.63 -0.76
C VAL A 73 -7.28 16.52 -0.66
N ALA A 74 -7.15 15.65 0.34
CA ALA A 74 -8.14 14.59 0.57
C ALA A 74 -9.55 15.20 0.62
N ASP A 75 -10.50 14.50 0.00
CA ASP A 75 -11.92 14.89 -0.09
C ASP A 75 -12.22 16.20 -0.83
N ALA A 76 -11.22 16.85 -1.43
CA ALA A 76 -11.43 17.99 -2.31
C ALA A 76 -11.86 17.52 -3.71
N ASN A 77 -12.62 18.35 -4.42
CA ASN A 77 -13.00 18.06 -5.80
C ASN A 77 -11.76 18.03 -6.70
N VAL A 78 -11.72 17.05 -7.60
CA VAL A 78 -10.65 16.90 -8.59
C VAL A 78 -10.66 18.07 -9.57
N CYS A 79 -11.85 18.52 -9.99
CA CYS A 79 -12.02 19.71 -10.84
C CYS A 79 -12.39 20.94 -10.02
N ALA A 80 -11.68 22.04 -10.24
CA ALA A 80 -12.01 23.36 -9.68
C ALA A 80 -13.26 23.96 -10.33
N THR A 81 -13.40 23.83 -11.66
CA THR A 81 -14.57 24.29 -12.41
C THR A 81 -15.41 23.09 -12.80
N ALA A 82 -16.53 22.91 -12.11
CA ALA A 82 -17.40 21.75 -12.26
C ALA A 82 -18.17 21.80 -13.58
N VAL A 83 -17.66 21.13 -14.62
CA VAL A 83 -18.46 20.75 -15.79
C VAL A 83 -18.78 19.26 -15.62
N GLY A 84 -19.93 18.94 -15.00
CA GLY A 84 -20.45 17.56 -14.92
C GLY A 84 -19.75 16.57 -13.96
N LEU A 85 -18.68 16.98 -13.26
CA LEU A 85 -17.88 16.11 -12.37
C LEU A 85 -18.10 16.35 -10.86
N VAL A 86 -19.29 16.83 -10.49
CA VAL A 86 -19.66 17.13 -9.09
C VAL A 86 -19.66 15.81 -8.29
N GLY A 87 -18.61 15.58 -7.49
CA GLY A 87 -18.46 14.36 -6.67
C GLY A 87 -17.22 13.54 -6.97
N ALA A 88 -16.47 13.83 -8.03
CA ALA A 88 -15.15 13.28 -8.22
C ALA A 88 -14.17 13.94 -7.25
N LYS A 89 -13.85 13.23 -6.16
CA LYS A 89 -12.97 13.72 -5.10
C LYS A 89 -11.63 13.02 -5.10
N TRP A 90 -10.60 13.72 -4.65
CA TRP A 90 -9.33 13.11 -4.33
C TRP A 90 -9.51 12.10 -3.19
N PRO A 91 -9.04 10.86 -3.35
CA PRO A 91 -9.21 9.83 -2.33
C PRO A 91 -8.44 10.20 -1.06
N GLU A 92 -9.01 9.85 0.09
CA GLU A 92 -8.28 9.91 1.34
C GLU A 92 -7.15 8.85 1.33
N LEU A 93 -5.93 9.31 1.57
CA LEU A 93 -4.76 8.45 1.66
C LEU A 93 -4.59 7.95 3.10
N LYS A 94 -4.54 6.62 3.26
CA LYS A 94 -4.34 5.98 4.57
C LYS A 94 -2.85 5.83 4.88
N TYR A 95 -2.55 5.48 6.14
CA TYR A 95 -1.20 5.14 6.63
C TYR A 95 -0.20 6.31 6.70
N GLY A 96 -0.69 7.55 6.84
CA GLY A 96 0.18 8.73 6.98
C GLY A 96 0.73 9.24 5.65
N TYR A 97 0.27 8.69 4.52
CA TYR A 97 0.59 9.20 3.19
C TYR A 97 -0.11 10.52 2.94
N ALA A 98 0.59 11.44 2.29
CA ALA A 98 0.09 12.77 2.01
C ALA A 98 0.40 13.14 0.56
N TYR A 99 -0.47 13.94 -0.04
CA TYR A 99 -0.18 14.53 -1.34
C TYR A 99 0.99 15.51 -1.23
N GLY A 100 1.94 15.43 -2.16
CA GLY A 100 3.07 16.34 -2.22
C GLY A 100 2.60 17.77 -2.51
N SER A 101 3.08 18.74 -1.76
CA SER A 101 2.75 20.15 -1.97
C SER A 101 3.32 20.66 -3.30
N GLY A 102 2.46 21.23 -4.16
CA GLY A 102 2.90 22.00 -5.34
C GLY A 102 3.33 21.21 -6.58
N THR A 103 3.21 19.88 -6.55
CA THR A 103 3.60 18.99 -7.66
C THR A 103 2.38 18.40 -8.36
N TYR A 104 1.52 19.27 -8.91
CA TYR A 104 0.59 18.86 -9.95
C TYR A 104 1.01 19.56 -11.25
N ASP A 105 1.44 18.77 -12.23
CA ASP A 105 1.67 19.26 -13.58
C ASP A 105 0.35 19.21 -14.34
N SER A 106 -0.28 20.36 -14.62
CA SER A 106 -1.53 20.43 -15.38
C SER A 106 -1.40 20.03 -16.85
N VAL A 107 -0.18 20.10 -17.41
CA VAL A 107 0.12 19.76 -18.79
C VAL A 107 0.31 18.24 -18.92
N ALA A 108 1.14 17.64 -18.08
CA ALA A 108 1.36 16.18 -18.06
C ALA A 108 0.26 15.41 -17.29
N CYS A 109 -0.51 16.11 -16.45
CA CYS A 109 -1.42 15.54 -15.46
C CYS A 109 -0.69 14.56 -14.52
N ASP A 110 0.50 14.96 -14.07
CA ASP A 110 1.34 14.19 -13.17
C ASP A 110 1.21 14.75 -11.75
N PHE A 111 1.11 13.87 -10.75
CA PHE A 111 1.12 14.28 -9.35
C PHE A 111 1.92 13.32 -8.47
N ILE A 112 2.44 13.88 -7.37
CA ILE A 112 3.29 13.15 -6.43
C ILE A 112 2.58 12.99 -5.09
N VAL A 113 2.71 11.79 -4.52
CA VAL A 113 2.31 11.47 -3.16
C VAL A 113 3.55 11.17 -2.34
N ASP A 114 3.70 11.89 -1.24
CA ASP A 114 4.68 11.58 -0.22
C ASP A 114 4.16 10.39 0.59
N THR A 115 4.93 9.30 0.57
CA THR A 115 4.62 8.11 1.37
C THR A 115 5.10 8.26 2.82
N GLY A 116 5.58 9.45 3.22
CA GLY A 116 6.18 9.67 4.51
C GLY A 116 7.38 8.74 4.73
N SER A 117 7.90 8.74 5.96
CA SER A 117 9.05 7.95 6.39
C SER A 117 8.78 6.43 6.45
N ASP A 118 8.24 5.80 5.41
CA ASP A 118 8.41 4.36 5.20
C ASP A 118 9.91 4.14 4.83
N GLU A 119 10.76 4.05 5.86
CA GLU A 119 12.24 4.14 5.87
C GLU A 119 13.02 3.13 5.00
N THR A 120 12.37 2.37 4.13
CA THR A 120 13.00 1.25 3.39
C THR A 120 13.41 1.58 1.95
N LYS A 121 13.29 2.82 1.51
CA LYS A 121 14.26 3.35 0.54
C LYS A 121 15.02 4.50 1.20
N SER A 122 16.34 4.44 1.11
CA SER A 122 17.26 5.50 1.54
C SER A 122 17.12 6.75 0.65
N GLY A 123 15.94 7.38 0.69
CA GLY A 123 15.55 8.54 -0.10
C GLY A 123 14.03 8.66 -0.07
N ASN A 124 13.51 9.88 0.08
CA ASN A 124 12.07 10.17 0.04
C ASN A 124 11.38 9.37 -1.08
N THR A 125 10.56 8.38 -0.72
CA THR A 125 9.93 7.50 -1.71
C THR A 125 8.65 8.16 -2.20
N PHE A 126 8.81 9.02 -3.19
CA PHE A 126 7.69 9.67 -3.84
C PHE A 126 6.96 8.68 -4.75
N LEU A 127 5.66 8.48 -4.50
CA LEU A 127 4.79 7.77 -5.42
C LEU A 127 4.38 8.74 -6.51
N THR A 128 4.75 8.47 -7.76
CA THR A 128 4.45 9.36 -8.88
C THR A 128 3.34 8.77 -9.73
N CYS A 129 2.26 9.52 -9.89
CA CYS A 129 1.14 9.16 -10.75
C CYS A 129 1.17 10.01 -12.02
N SER A 130 0.96 9.37 -13.16
CA SER A 130 0.87 10.03 -14.46
C SER A 130 -0.42 9.67 -15.17
N CYS A 131 -1.22 10.67 -15.55
CA CYS A 131 -2.43 10.41 -16.34
C CYS A 131 -2.10 10.05 -17.78
N ALA A 132 -0.98 10.51 -18.34
CA ALA A 132 -0.56 10.17 -19.71
C ALA A 132 -0.28 8.67 -19.86
N LYS A 133 0.29 8.05 -18.82
CA LYS A 133 0.59 6.61 -18.79
C LYS A 133 -0.49 5.79 -18.08
N GLN A 134 -1.42 6.44 -17.38
CA GLN A 134 -2.40 5.82 -16.48
C GLN A 134 -1.78 4.87 -15.43
N ILE A 135 -0.59 5.22 -14.95
CA ILE A 135 0.16 4.45 -13.94
C ILE A 135 0.49 5.30 -12.71
N CYS A 136 0.68 4.63 -11.58
CA CYS A 136 1.20 5.19 -10.34
C CYS A 136 2.33 4.28 -9.85
N GLU A 137 3.56 4.79 -9.82
CA GLU A 137 4.78 4.03 -9.55
C GLU A 137 5.61 4.57 -8.39
#